data_AF-A0A3N5N1U9-F1
#
_entry.id   AF-A0A3N5N1U9-F1
#
_cell.length_a   1.000
_cell.length_b   1.000
_cell.length_c   1.000
_cell.angle_alpha   90.00
_cell.angle_beta   90.00
_cell.angle_gamma   90.00
#
_symmetry.space_group_name_H-M   'P 1'
#
loop_
_entity.id
_entity.type
_entity.pdbx_description
1 polymer ?
#
loop_
_entity_poly.entity_id
_entity_poly.type
_entity_poly.pdbx_seq_one_letter_code
_entity_poly.pdbx_strand_id
1 'polypeptide(L)'
;MRERPVSPKPSGFDNEAYIRAQTVSILERVKHFQEKLYIEFGGKIMFDYHAARVLPGFDPNVKMRLLQELKDNIDVILCVNAGDIERRKMRADFGISYDSDALKTIDDFWEWGIGITAVVITRYQEQPQATSFMHKLGRNGIRVYTHGFTRGYPTDVDLIVSDRGYGANPYIETSRPIVVVTGPGPGSGKLATCLNNLYHEYKKGVKAGYAKFETFPIWDLPLSHKVNAAYEAATVDMKDVVQIDHHHLEAYNIRTVNYNRDIEAFPLLRRILEKITGEESMYKSPTDMGVNRASTGIVDDAVITEASHQEIIRRYFRCAVEYAMGLVDREAVDRMELIMKKENATEEDRVVVMPARQAAL
;
A
#
# COMPACT_ATOMS: atom_id res chain seq x y z
N MET A 1 14.49 -22.88 -36.95
CA MET A 1 13.39 -22.92 -35.97
C MET A 1 12.38 -21.86 -36.38
N ARG A 2 11.14 -22.23 -36.73
CA ARG A 2 10.09 -21.25 -37.00
C ARG A 2 9.61 -20.70 -35.66
N GLU A 3 9.78 -19.40 -35.45
CA GLU A 3 9.17 -18.69 -34.32
C GLU A 3 7.67 -18.97 -34.35
N ARG A 4 7.17 -19.67 -33.32
CA ARG A 4 5.72 -19.76 -33.13
C ARG A 4 5.24 -18.35 -32.82
N PRO A 5 4.19 -17.84 -33.47
CA PRO A 5 3.59 -16.59 -33.07
C PRO A 5 3.20 -16.72 -31.60
N VAL A 6 3.77 -15.87 -30.74
CA VAL A 6 3.38 -15.77 -29.35
C VAL A 6 1.92 -15.34 -29.38
N SER A 7 1.00 -16.27 -29.11
CA SER A 7 -0.40 -15.94 -28.88
C SER A 7 -0.45 -14.79 -27.87
N PRO A 8 -1.23 -13.71 -28.10
CA PRO A 8 -1.35 -12.65 -27.12
C PRO A 8 -1.68 -13.30 -25.78
N LYS A 9 -0.91 -12.99 -24.74
CA LYS A 9 -1.21 -13.49 -23.40
C LYS A 9 -2.67 -13.12 -23.10
N PRO A 10 -3.51 -14.06 -22.66
CA PRO A 10 -4.88 -13.72 -22.33
C PRO A 10 -4.88 -12.60 -21.27
N SER A 11 -5.63 -11.53 -21.55
CA SER A 11 -5.80 -10.39 -20.65
C SER A 11 -7.07 -10.60 -19.86
N GLY A 12 -6.97 -10.65 -18.54
CA GLY A 12 -8.11 -10.74 -17.61
C GLY A 12 -8.44 -9.40 -16.95
N PHE A 13 -7.68 -8.35 -17.21
CA PHE A 13 -7.85 -7.04 -16.57
C PHE A 13 -7.93 -5.87 -17.59
N ASP A 14 -8.89 -4.98 -17.41
CA ASP A 14 -9.08 -3.73 -18.14
C ASP A 14 -8.65 -2.52 -17.27
N ASN A 15 -7.52 -1.91 -17.63
CA ASN A 15 -7.00 -0.74 -16.93
C ASN A 15 -7.91 0.48 -17.06
N GLU A 16 -8.58 0.68 -18.19
CA GLU A 16 -9.40 1.87 -18.41
C GLU A 16 -10.69 1.80 -17.60
N ALA A 17 -11.29 0.61 -17.51
CA ALA A 17 -12.43 0.37 -16.61
C ALA A 17 -12.05 0.63 -15.15
N TYR A 18 -10.91 0.09 -14.71
CA TYR A 18 -10.38 0.31 -13.37
C TYR A 18 -10.10 1.79 -13.09
N ILE A 19 -9.35 2.48 -13.95
CA ILE A 19 -9.00 3.90 -13.75
C ILE A 19 -10.26 4.74 -13.62
N ARG A 20 -11.23 4.60 -14.54
CA ARG A 20 -12.50 5.34 -14.46
C ARG A 20 -13.23 5.12 -13.14
N ALA A 21 -13.41 3.86 -12.73
CA ALA A 21 -14.12 3.54 -11.48
C ALA A 21 -13.37 4.04 -10.24
N GLN A 22 -12.04 3.92 -10.25
CA GLN A 22 -11.17 4.34 -9.15
C GLN A 22 -11.12 5.86 -9.02
N THR A 23 -11.04 6.60 -10.14
CA THR A 23 -11.13 8.06 -10.19
C THR A 23 -12.45 8.54 -9.61
N VAL A 24 -13.59 7.98 -10.05
CA VAL A 24 -14.92 8.31 -9.52
C VAL A 24 -14.98 8.06 -8.01
N SER A 25 -14.53 6.90 -7.54
CA SER A 25 -14.57 6.54 -6.11
C SER A 25 -13.74 7.48 -5.23
N ILE A 26 -12.59 7.96 -5.72
CA ILE A 26 -11.76 8.93 -4.98
C ILE A 26 -12.47 10.29 -4.95
N LEU A 27 -12.97 10.78 -6.08
CA LEU A 27 -13.65 12.07 -6.16
C LEU A 27 -14.94 12.10 -5.33
N GLU A 28 -15.69 10.99 -5.28
CA GLU A 28 -16.86 10.85 -4.40
C GLU A 28 -16.43 10.88 -2.92
N ARG A 29 -15.35 10.19 -2.55
CA ARG A 29 -14.82 10.23 -1.18
C ARG A 29 -14.44 11.66 -0.76
N VAL A 30 -13.82 12.44 -1.64
CA VAL A 30 -13.47 13.85 -1.37
C VAL A 30 -14.71 14.70 -1.06
N LYS A 31 -15.81 14.49 -1.81
CA LYS A 31 -17.07 15.24 -1.64
C LYS A 31 -17.77 14.98 -0.31
N HIS A 32 -17.49 13.87 0.37
CA HIS A 32 -18.02 13.61 1.71
C HIS A 32 -17.40 14.50 2.79
N PHE A 33 -16.30 15.19 2.49
CA PHE A 33 -15.61 16.12 3.37
C PHE A 33 -15.72 17.55 2.83
N GLN A 34 -15.19 18.56 3.52
CA GLN A 34 -15.07 19.93 2.98
C GLN A 34 -13.98 20.00 1.90
N GLU A 35 -14.07 19.12 0.90
CA GLU A 35 -13.21 19.02 -0.28
C GLU A 35 -11.71 18.81 0.03
N LYS A 36 -11.37 18.24 1.19
CA LYS A 36 -9.97 17.89 1.54
C LYS A 36 -9.89 16.43 1.96
N LEU A 37 -9.02 15.64 1.35
CA LEU A 37 -8.84 14.21 1.62
C LEU A 37 -7.35 13.84 1.64
N TYR A 38 -6.89 13.27 2.74
CA TYR A 38 -5.58 12.63 2.85
C TYR A 38 -5.71 11.14 2.54
N ILE A 39 -5.04 10.66 1.50
CA ILE A 39 -5.10 9.27 1.05
C ILE A 39 -3.76 8.60 1.33
N GLU A 40 -3.75 7.62 2.23
CA GLU A 40 -2.60 6.74 2.39
C GLU A 40 -2.54 5.75 1.21
N PHE A 41 -1.47 5.83 0.42
CA PHE A 41 -1.18 4.82 -0.60
C PHE A 41 -0.36 3.69 0.03
N GLY A 42 -1.04 2.57 0.28
CA GLY A 42 -0.42 1.32 0.71
C GLY A 42 0.23 0.56 -0.44
N GLY A 43 1.29 -0.18 -0.14
CA GLY A 43 2.07 -0.92 -1.13
C GLY A 43 2.86 -0.03 -2.10
N LYS A 44 3.14 -0.59 -3.29
CA LYS A 44 3.95 0.06 -4.32
C LYS A 44 3.08 0.95 -5.21
N ILE A 45 3.52 2.18 -5.46
CA ILE A 45 2.82 3.09 -6.38
C ILE A 45 3.24 2.90 -7.85
N MET A 46 4.49 2.48 -8.06
CA MET A 46 5.05 2.14 -9.37
C MET A 46 5.63 0.74 -9.34
N PHE A 47 5.73 0.13 -10.52
CA PHE A 47 6.33 -1.18 -10.71
C PHE A 47 5.67 -2.27 -9.84
N ASP A 48 4.33 -2.25 -9.76
CA ASP A 48 3.55 -3.28 -9.07
C ASP A 48 3.48 -4.57 -9.89
N TYR A 49 4.64 -5.21 -10.03
CA TYR A 49 4.77 -6.45 -10.80
C TYR A 49 4.06 -7.64 -10.16
N HIS A 50 3.71 -7.55 -8.87
CA HIS A 50 2.85 -8.56 -8.26
C HIS A 50 1.44 -8.45 -8.85
N ALA A 51 0.84 -7.25 -8.82
CA ALA A 51 -0.45 -7.00 -9.44
C ALA A 51 -0.47 -7.40 -10.91
N ALA A 52 0.55 -7.02 -11.69
CA ALA A 52 0.63 -7.38 -13.12
C ALA A 52 0.72 -8.89 -13.40
N ARG A 53 1.24 -9.69 -12.46
CA ARG A 53 1.28 -11.17 -12.58
C ARG A 53 -0.01 -11.83 -12.08
N VAL A 54 -0.65 -11.26 -11.06
CA VAL A 54 -1.89 -11.76 -10.46
C VAL A 54 -3.11 -11.40 -11.30
N LEU A 55 -3.10 -10.22 -11.92
CA LEU A 55 -4.17 -9.65 -12.74
C LEU A 55 -3.63 -9.45 -14.18
N PRO A 56 -3.56 -10.48 -15.05
CA PRO A 56 -3.02 -10.33 -16.40
C PRO A 56 -3.72 -9.21 -17.17
N GLY A 57 -2.96 -8.21 -17.61
CA GLY A 57 -3.48 -6.99 -18.20
C GLY A 57 -3.28 -5.75 -17.33
N PHE A 58 -3.15 -5.90 -16.01
CA PHE A 58 -2.87 -4.81 -15.08
C PHE A 58 -1.50 -4.19 -15.40
N ASP A 59 -1.50 -2.89 -15.70
CA ASP A 59 -0.28 -2.11 -15.91
C ASP A 59 0.45 -1.91 -14.56
N PRO A 60 1.73 -2.32 -14.42
CA PRO A 60 2.50 -2.11 -13.20
C PRO A 60 2.53 -0.66 -12.69
N ASN A 61 2.25 0.31 -13.56
CA ASN A 61 2.22 1.74 -13.27
C ASN A 61 0.81 2.35 -13.36
N VAL A 62 -0.26 1.54 -13.35
CA VAL A 62 -1.66 2.03 -13.46
C VAL A 62 -2.02 3.07 -12.39
N LYS A 63 -1.42 2.99 -11.20
CA LYS A 63 -1.64 3.96 -10.12
C LYS A 63 -1.05 5.33 -10.46
N MET A 64 0.06 5.39 -11.19
CA MET A 64 0.59 6.65 -11.72
C MET A 64 -0.29 7.22 -12.82
N ARG A 65 -0.84 6.37 -13.70
CA ARG A 65 -1.82 6.80 -14.71
C ARG A 65 -3.07 7.41 -14.05
N LEU A 66 -3.59 6.76 -13.00
CA LEU A 66 -4.66 7.29 -12.16
C LEU A 66 -4.31 8.67 -11.57
N LEU A 67 -3.13 8.80 -10.96
CA LEU A 67 -2.70 10.09 -10.39
C LEU A 67 -2.49 11.17 -11.46
N GLN A 68 -2.11 10.79 -12.67
CA GLN A 68 -1.95 11.71 -13.79
C GLN A 68 -3.29 12.31 -14.23
N GLU A 69 -4.39 11.55 -14.19
CA GLU A 69 -5.75 12.10 -14.40
C GLU A 69 -6.15 13.11 -13.33
N LEU A 70 -5.60 12.96 -12.12
CA LEU A 70 -5.90 13.80 -10.96
C LEU A 70 -4.83 14.89 -10.72
N LYS A 71 -3.82 15.03 -11.59
CA LYS A 71 -2.60 15.82 -11.33
C LYS A 71 -2.85 17.28 -10.91
N ASP A 72 -3.90 17.90 -11.44
CA ASP A 72 -4.25 19.29 -11.13
C ASP A 72 -4.98 19.44 -9.77
N ASN A 73 -5.37 18.32 -9.16
CA ASN A 73 -6.13 18.25 -7.91
C ASN A 73 -5.37 17.54 -6.78
N ILE A 74 -4.11 17.14 -6.98
CA ILE A 74 -3.32 16.41 -5.99
C ILE A 74 -2.10 17.18 -5.49
N ASP A 75 -1.85 17.09 -4.19
CA ASP A 75 -0.54 17.28 -3.58
C ASP A 75 0.04 15.91 -3.23
N VAL A 76 1.36 15.75 -3.33
CA VAL A 76 2.04 14.49 -2.99
C VAL A 76 3.01 14.69 -1.84
N ILE A 77 2.81 13.91 -0.78
CA ILE A 77 3.70 13.84 0.38
C ILE A 77 4.44 12.50 0.34
N LEU A 78 5.77 12.56 0.34
CA LEU A 78 6.64 11.39 0.38
C LEU A 78 7.21 11.19 1.80
N CYS A 79 6.78 10.14 2.49
CA CYS A 79 7.27 9.80 3.82
C CYS A 79 8.49 8.87 3.76
N VAL A 80 9.53 9.18 4.53
CA VAL A 80 10.73 8.33 4.67
C VAL A 80 11.08 8.22 6.15
N ASN A 81 11.31 7.00 6.65
CA ASN A 81 11.63 6.76 8.06
C ASN A 81 13.10 7.07 8.35
N ALA A 82 13.39 7.93 9.32
CA ALA A 82 14.75 8.31 9.70
C ALA A 82 15.61 7.12 10.14
N GLY A 83 15.02 6.16 10.87
CA GLY A 83 15.71 4.95 11.31
C GLY A 83 16.05 4.00 10.16
N ASP A 84 15.21 3.96 9.12
CA ASP A 84 15.47 3.17 7.91
C ASP A 84 16.61 3.78 7.09
N ILE A 85 16.72 5.12 7.03
CA ILE A 85 17.86 5.82 6.45
C ILE A 85 19.14 5.51 7.24
N GLU A 86 19.09 5.62 8.57
CA GLU A 86 20.26 5.41 9.43
C GLU A 86 20.82 3.99 9.31
N ARG A 87 19.93 2.99 9.20
CA ARG A 87 20.31 1.58 9.02
C ARG A 87 20.63 1.21 7.58
N ARG A 88 20.56 2.16 6.64
CA ARG A 88 20.69 1.91 5.19
C ARG A 88 19.81 0.75 4.73
N LYS A 89 18.56 0.74 5.18
CA LYS A 89 17.61 -0.31 4.82
C LYS A 89 17.48 -0.40 3.30
N MET A 90 17.61 -1.62 2.79
CA MET A 90 17.56 -1.90 1.36
C MET A 90 16.13 -2.22 0.93
N ARG A 91 15.71 -1.67 -0.20
CA ARG A 91 14.48 -2.06 -0.87
C ARG A 91 14.74 -3.31 -1.71
N ALA A 92 14.09 -4.42 -1.37
CA ALA A 92 14.36 -5.73 -1.95
C ALA A 92 14.16 -5.81 -3.48
N ASP A 93 13.26 -4.97 -4.04
CA ASP A 93 12.95 -5.01 -5.48
C ASP A 93 14.06 -4.45 -6.36
N PHE A 94 14.73 -3.38 -5.90
CA PHE A 94 15.70 -2.62 -6.68
C PHE A 94 17.13 -2.77 -6.17
N GLY A 95 17.32 -3.30 -4.96
CA GLY A 95 18.64 -3.39 -4.35
C GLY A 95 19.26 -2.02 -4.09
N ILE A 96 18.43 -0.99 -3.83
CA ILE A 96 18.87 0.36 -3.44
C ILE A 96 18.39 0.70 -2.03
N SER A 97 19.09 1.62 -1.36
CA SER A 97 18.73 2.09 -0.03
C SER A 97 17.47 2.97 -0.06
N TYR A 98 16.75 3.06 1.06
CA TYR A 98 15.50 3.83 1.16
C TYR A 98 15.65 5.34 0.84
N ASP A 99 16.78 5.95 1.15
CA ASP A 99 17.11 7.34 0.79
C ASP A 99 17.33 7.50 -0.72
N SER A 100 17.99 6.52 -1.36
CA SER A 100 18.15 6.47 -2.82
C SER A 100 16.80 6.23 -3.52
N ASP A 101 15.97 5.35 -2.95
CA ASP A 101 14.63 5.06 -3.44
C ASP A 101 13.69 6.27 -3.36
N ALA A 102 13.82 7.07 -2.29
CA ALA A 102 13.07 8.32 -2.16
C ALA A 102 13.47 9.33 -3.26
N LEU A 103 14.77 9.50 -3.54
CA LEU A 103 15.23 10.36 -4.65
C LEU A 103 14.74 9.85 -6.00
N LYS A 104 14.88 8.54 -6.25
CA LYS A 104 14.37 7.92 -7.47
C LYS A 104 12.86 8.14 -7.61
N THR A 105 12.11 8.00 -6.52
CA THR A 105 10.65 8.23 -6.52
C THR A 105 10.33 9.68 -6.85
N ILE A 106 11.09 10.66 -6.35
CA ILE A 106 10.91 12.07 -6.72
C ILE A 106 11.10 12.28 -8.23
N ASP A 107 12.17 11.72 -8.79
CA ASP A 107 12.48 11.83 -10.22
C ASP A 107 11.41 11.12 -11.08
N ASP A 108 11.01 9.91 -10.69
CA ASP A 108 9.97 9.15 -11.37
C ASP A 108 8.64 9.94 -11.38
N PHE A 109 8.20 10.50 -10.25
CA PHE A 109 6.99 11.31 -10.22
C PHE A 109 7.07 12.52 -11.16
N TRP A 110 8.23 13.17 -11.21
CA TRP A 110 8.47 14.30 -12.09
C TRP A 110 8.38 13.91 -13.57
N GLU A 111 8.93 12.75 -13.97
CA GLU A 111 8.79 12.22 -15.33
C GLU A 111 7.33 11.97 -15.74
N TRP A 112 6.47 11.62 -14.77
CA TRP A 112 5.03 11.47 -14.97
C TRP A 112 4.26 12.81 -14.96
N GLY A 113 4.96 13.92 -14.77
CA GLY A 113 4.39 15.27 -14.70
C GLY A 113 3.70 15.57 -13.37
N ILE A 114 4.09 14.88 -12.29
CA ILE A 114 3.52 15.04 -10.95
C ILE A 114 4.61 15.53 -10.00
N GLY A 115 4.39 16.67 -9.34
CA GLY A 115 5.34 17.21 -8.38
C GLY A 115 5.21 16.58 -6.98
N ILE A 116 6.34 16.35 -6.31
CA ILE A 116 6.36 16.07 -4.87
C ILE A 116 6.22 17.40 -4.11
N THR A 117 5.11 17.59 -3.42
CA THR A 117 4.81 18.79 -2.62
C THR A 117 5.74 18.89 -1.41
N ALA A 118 5.98 17.77 -0.73
CA ALA A 118 6.87 17.72 0.42
C ALA A 118 7.43 16.31 0.67
N VAL A 119 8.63 16.26 1.25
CA VAL A 119 9.19 15.05 1.87
C VAL A 119 9.07 15.16 3.38
N VAL A 120 8.65 14.08 4.03
CA VAL A 120 8.53 14.00 5.50
C VAL A 120 9.49 12.95 6.02
N ILE A 121 10.47 13.38 6.79
CA ILE A 121 11.37 12.48 7.52
C ILE A 121 10.68 12.14 8.84
N THR A 122 10.11 10.94 8.92
CA THR A 122 9.36 10.46 10.07
C THR A 122 10.27 9.81 11.11
N ARG A 123 9.86 9.82 12.39
CA ARG A 123 10.65 9.31 13.52
C ARG A 123 12.02 9.98 13.65
N TYR A 124 12.10 11.25 13.24
CA TYR A 124 13.33 12.02 13.27
C TYR A 124 13.73 12.35 14.72
N GLN A 125 15.00 12.11 15.03
CA GLN A 125 15.63 12.33 16.33
C GLN A 125 17.07 12.83 16.13
N GLU A 126 17.29 13.65 15.09
CA GLU A 126 18.60 14.23 14.76
C GLU A 126 19.68 13.20 14.38
N GLN A 127 19.26 12.06 13.81
CA GLN A 127 20.19 11.03 13.34
C GLN A 127 21.08 11.59 12.20
N PRO A 128 22.41 11.38 12.23
CA PRO A 128 23.33 12.04 11.29
C PRO A 128 23.02 11.79 9.81
N GLN A 129 22.67 10.55 9.42
CA GLN A 129 22.39 10.25 8.01
C GLN A 129 21.06 10.86 7.56
N ALA A 130 20.04 10.83 8.42
CA ALA A 130 18.76 11.47 8.15
C ALA A 130 18.91 13.00 8.00
N THR A 131 19.73 13.64 8.83
CA THR A 131 20.04 15.07 8.74
C THR A 131 20.78 15.41 7.43
N SER A 132 21.76 14.59 7.06
CA SER A 132 22.48 14.75 5.79
C SER A 132 21.54 14.64 4.58
N PHE A 133 20.64 13.65 4.61
CA PHE A 133 19.61 13.45 3.59
C PHE A 133 18.64 14.64 3.50
N MET A 134 18.18 15.16 4.64
CA MET A 134 17.36 16.37 4.72
C MET A 134 18.03 17.55 4.03
N HIS A 135 19.31 17.80 4.34
CA HIS A 135 20.08 18.88 3.72
C HIS A 135 20.26 18.67 2.21
N LYS A 136 20.48 17.42 1.76
CA LYS A 136 20.56 17.09 0.34
C LYS A 136 19.26 17.44 -0.38
N LEU A 137 18.11 17.04 0.17
CA LEU A 137 16.80 17.37 -0.40
C LEU A 137 16.57 18.88 -0.46
N GLY A 138 16.84 19.60 0.65
CA GLY A 138 16.68 21.06 0.71
C GLY A 138 17.54 21.82 -0.31
N ARG A 139 18.77 21.37 -0.55
CA ARG A 139 19.65 21.93 -1.60
C ARG A 139 19.12 21.73 -3.02
N ASN A 140 18.27 20.73 -3.23
CA ASN A 140 17.60 20.47 -4.51
C ASN A 140 16.21 21.14 -4.59
N GLY A 141 15.92 22.11 -3.71
CA GLY A 141 14.66 22.86 -3.72
C GLY A 141 13.44 22.07 -3.24
N ILE A 142 13.64 20.88 -2.65
CA ILE A 142 12.55 20.06 -2.13
C ILE A 142 12.21 20.52 -0.72
N ARG A 143 10.92 20.76 -0.46
CA ARG A 143 10.43 21.12 0.86
C ARG A 143 10.47 19.89 1.78
N VAL A 144 11.13 19.99 2.92
CA VAL A 144 11.27 18.89 3.89
C VAL A 144 10.68 19.26 5.23
N TYR A 145 9.92 18.34 5.81
CA TYR A 145 9.42 18.39 7.19
C TYR A 145 10.00 17.24 8.00
N THR A 146 10.15 17.44 9.30
CA THR A 146 10.56 16.38 10.24
C THR A 146 9.42 16.09 11.20
N HIS A 147 9.02 14.83 11.30
CA HIS A 147 8.05 14.37 12.30
C HIS A 147 8.77 13.50 13.32
N GLY A 148 8.64 13.84 14.61
CA GLY A 148 9.20 13.08 15.71
C GLY A 148 8.36 11.87 16.10
N PHE A 149 8.75 11.22 17.20
CA PHE A 149 7.94 10.18 17.83
C PHE A 149 6.64 10.78 18.39
N THR A 150 5.48 10.26 17.99
CA THR A 150 4.19 10.66 18.56
C THR A 150 4.01 10.04 19.95
N ARG A 151 4.03 10.87 20.99
CA ARG A 151 3.88 10.42 22.38
C ARG A 151 2.51 9.77 22.61
N GLY A 152 2.49 8.73 23.43
CA GLY A 152 1.26 7.98 23.75
C GLY A 152 0.84 6.96 22.68
N TYR A 153 1.45 6.97 21.50
CA TYR A 153 1.08 6.04 20.43
C TYR A 153 1.46 4.59 20.78
N PRO A 154 0.57 3.59 20.58
CA PRO A 154 -0.78 3.70 20.04
C PRO A 154 -1.91 3.79 21.09
N THR A 155 -1.62 3.77 22.39
CA THR A 155 -2.64 3.46 23.42
C THR A 155 -3.32 4.67 24.07
N ASP A 156 -2.65 5.83 24.12
CA ASP A 156 -3.14 7.03 24.81
C ASP A 156 -3.69 8.05 23.79
N VAL A 157 -4.94 7.85 23.39
CA VAL A 157 -5.62 8.69 22.37
C VAL A 157 -5.68 10.16 22.78
N ASP A 158 -5.85 10.46 24.07
CA ASP A 158 -5.92 11.85 24.54
C ASP A 158 -4.57 12.55 24.42
N LEU A 159 -3.46 11.85 24.68
CA LEU A 159 -2.13 12.40 24.45
C LEU A 159 -1.80 12.48 22.96
N ILE A 160 -2.16 11.47 22.16
CA ILE A 160 -1.92 11.43 20.71
C ILE A 160 -2.62 12.61 20.03
N VAL A 161 -3.91 12.83 20.32
CA VAL A 161 -4.72 13.91 19.71
C VAL A 161 -4.65 15.18 20.56
N SER A 162 -3.43 15.67 20.75
CA SER A 162 -3.15 16.90 21.51
C SER A 162 -1.98 17.71 20.92
N ASP A 163 -1.76 18.90 21.47
CA ASP A 163 -0.60 19.74 21.14
C ASP A 163 0.73 19.06 21.48
N ARG A 164 0.74 18.07 22.39
CA ARG A 164 1.93 17.30 22.77
C ARG A 164 2.08 15.99 21.97
N GLY A 165 1.05 15.59 21.25
CA GLY A 165 1.04 14.44 20.34
C GLY A 165 1.20 14.92 18.90
N TYR A 166 0.11 14.94 18.13
CA TYR A 166 0.14 15.40 16.75
C TYR A 166 0.54 16.88 16.61
N GLY A 167 0.12 17.76 17.52
CA GLY A 167 0.47 19.18 17.43
C GLY A 167 1.96 19.50 17.65
N ALA A 168 2.74 18.55 18.16
CA ALA A 168 4.18 18.70 18.34
C ALA A 168 4.95 18.58 17.01
N ASN A 169 4.35 17.91 16.00
CA ASN A 169 4.92 17.86 14.67
C ASN A 169 4.40 19.04 13.82
N PRO A 170 5.22 19.57 12.90
CA PRO A 170 4.80 20.65 12.03
C PRO A 170 3.70 20.21 11.07
N TYR A 171 2.73 21.10 10.86
CA TYR A 171 1.74 20.98 9.79
C TYR A 171 2.42 21.05 8.42
N ILE A 172 2.12 20.08 7.56
CA ILE A 172 2.61 20.06 6.19
C ILE A 172 1.65 20.88 5.34
N GLU A 173 2.13 21.97 4.77
CA GLU A 173 1.30 22.86 3.94
C GLU A 173 0.94 22.17 2.63
N THR A 174 -0.37 22.11 2.36
CA THR A 174 -0.93 21.56 1.12
C THR A 174 -2.02 22.49 0.61
N SER A 175 -2.12 22.63 -0.71
CA SER A 175 -3.03 23.54 -1.40
C SER A 175 -4.16 22.82 -2.14
N ARG A 176 -3.96 21.54 -2.48
CA ARG A 176 -4.85 20.76 -3.32
C ARG A 176 -5.87 19.96 -2.50
N PRO A 177 -7.05 19.65 -3.06
CA PRO A 177 -8.11 18.93 -2.34
C PRO A 177 -7.72 17.49 -2.00
N ILE A 178 -6.92 16.84 -2.84
CA ILE A 178 -6.46 15.47 -2.59
C ILE A 178 -5.00 15.53 -2.18
N VAL A 179 -4.65 14.90 -1.06
CA VAL A 179 -3.27 14.77 -0.60
C VAL A 179 -2.89 13.30 -0.62
N VAL A 180 -2.07 12.91 -1.58
CA VAL A 180 -1.52 11.56 -1.73
C VAL A 180 -0.34 11.43 -0.78
N VAL A 181 -0.39 10.46 0.14
CA VAL A 181 0.70 10.18 1.07
C VAL A 181 1.29 8.81 0.74
N THR A 182 2.55 8.80 0.30
CA THR A 182 3.26 7.60 -0.15
C THR A 182 4.64 7.46 0.50
N GLY A 183 5.34 6.37 0.25
CA GLY A 183 6.68 6.11 0.80
C GLY A 183 7.35 4.87 0.21
N PRO A 184 8.68 4.70 0.41
CA PRO A 184 9.45 3.58 -0.13
C PRO A 184 8.93 2.18 0.24
N GLY A 185 8.20 2.06 1.36
CA GLY A 185 7.65 0.79 1.79
C GLY A 185 6.80 0.85 3.07
N PRO A 186 6.58 -0.30 3.71
CA PRO A 186 5.91 -0.35 5.01
C PRO A 186 6.78 0.31 6.10
N GLY A 187 6.14 0.88 7.12
CA GLY A 187 6.83 1.52 8.24
C GLY A 187 7.37 2.94 7.98
N SER A 188 7.14 3.51 6.79
CA SER A 188 7.56 4.88 6.46
C SER A 188 6.81 5.98 7.23
N GLY A 189 5.72 5.65 7.93
CA GLY A 189 4.93 6.59 8.73
C GLY A 189 3.78 7.30 8.00
N LYS A 190 3.33 6.76 6.86
CA LYS A 190 2.26 7.34 6.03
C LYS A 190 0.97 7.63 6.81
N LEU A 191 0.38 6.63 7.47
CA LEU A 191 -0.80 6.80 8.32
C LEU A 191 -0.61 7.90 9.38
N ALA A 192 0.51 7.86 10.11
CA ALA A 192 0.79 8.85 11.15
C ALA A 192 0.88 10.27 10.57
N THR A 193 1.48 10.43 9.38
CA THR A 193 1.51 11.71 8.66
C THR A 193 0.12 12.17 8.22
N CYS A 194 -0.72 11.28 7.68
CA CYS A 194 -2.12 11.61 7.34
C CYS A 194 -2.88 12.13 8.57
N LEU A 195 -2.83 11.40 9.69
CA LEU A 195 -3.56 11.76 10.92
C LEU A 195 -3.00 13.02 11.58
N ASN A 196 -1.68 13.23 11.49
CA ASN A 196 -1.06 14.46 11.95
C ASN A 196 -1.60 15.68 11.21
N ASN A 197 -1.60 15.60 9.87
CA ASN A 197 -2.11 16.69 9.05
C ASN A 197 -3.62 16.88 9.24
N LEU A 198 -4.39 15.80 9.35
CA LEU A 198 -5.81 15.84 9.66
C LEU A 198 -6.10 16.60 10.97
N TYR A 199 -5.32 16.33 12.03
CA TYR A 199 -5.42 17.06 13.29
C TYR A 199 -5.22 18.57 13.11
N HIS A 200 -4.20 18.96 12.34
CA HIS A 200 -3.92 20.37 12.07
C HIS A 200 -4.97 21.05 11.19
N GLU A 201 -5.55 20.34 10.20
CA GLU A 201 -6.68 20.85 9.40
C GLU A 201 -7.86 21.19 10.30
N TYR A 202 -8.23 20.28 11.21
CA TYR A 202 -9.35 20.50 12.13
C TYR A 202 -9.08 21.65 13.11
N LYS A 203 -7.84 21.81 13.62
CA LYS A 203 -7.47 23.01 14.41
C LYS A 203 -7.61 24.31 13.62
N LYS A 204 -7.46 24.26 12.30
CA LYS A 204 -7.60 25.39 11.38
C LYS A 204 -9.04 25.57 10.86
N GLY A 205 -9.98 24.73 11.30
CA GLY A 205 -11.39 24.79 10.89
C GLY A 205 -11.68 24.16 9.52
N VAL A 206 -10.73 23.40 8.95
CA VAL A 206 -10.91 22.66 7.69
C VAL A 206 -11.37 21.23 8.01
N LYS A 207 -12.57 20.85 7.57
CA LYS A 207 -13.07 19.46 7.72
C LYS A 207 -12.48 18.56 6.64
N ALA A 208 -11.25 18.10 6.86
CA ALA A 208 -10.60 17.14 5.98
C ALA A 208 -10.99 15.68 6.31
N GLY A 209 -10.76 14.77 5.37
CA GLY A 209 -10.95 13.34 5.54
C GLY A 209 -9.65 12.55 5.48
N TYR A 210 -9.73 11.29 5.88
CA TYR A 210 -8.68 10.29 5.69
C TYR A 210 -9.24 9.09 4.93
N ALA A 211 -8.50 8.51 3.98
CA ALA A 211 -8.85 7.27 3.31
C ALA A 211 -7.60 6.43 3.04
N LYS A 212 -7.79 5.13 2.76
CA LYS A 212 -6.71 4.21 2.42
C LYS A 212 -6.87 3.65 1.01
N PHE A 213 -5.80 3.70 0.23
CA PHE A 213 -5.70 3.10 -1.09
C PHE A 213 -4.79 1.88 -1.02
N GLU A 214 -5.37 0.69 -1.17
CA GLU A 214 -4.63 -0.57 -1.32
C GLU A 214 -5.28 -1.40 -2.43
N THR A 215 -4.45 -2.02 -3.27
CA THR A 215 -4.95 -2.87 -4.36
C THR A 215 -5.35 -4.25 -3.85
N PHE A 216 -4.61 -4.79 -2.88
CA PHE A 216 -4.84 -6.11 -2.30
C PHE A 216 -4.92 -6.04 -0.77
N PRO A 217 -5.73 -6.90 -0.13
CA PRO A 217 -6.69 -7.82 -0.76
C PRO A 217 -7.81 -7.04 -1.49
N ILE A 218 -8.47 -7.69 -2.47
CA ILE A 218 -9.61 -7.07 -3.17
C ILE A 218 -10.86 -7.37 -2.34
N TRP A 219 -11.38 -6.33 -1.67
CA TRP A 219 -12.36 -6.41 -0.60
C TRP A 219 -13.70 -7.07 -0.98
N ASP A 220 -14.10 -6.95 -2.24
CA ASP A 220 -15.34 -7.47 -2.81
C ASP A 220 -15.16 -8.80 -3.57
N LEU A 221 -13.95 -9.37 -3.56
CA LEU A 221 -13.73 -10.76 -3.93
C LEU A 221 -13.85 -11.69 -2.72
N PRO A 222 -14.34 -12.93 -2.89
CA PRO A 222 -14.41 -13.90 -1.81
C PRO A 222 -13.05 -14.13 -1.13
N LEU A 223 -13.08 -14.50 0.16
CA LEU A 223 -11.89 -14.90 0.89
C LEU A 223 -11.15 -16.07 0.23
N SER A 224 -11.89 -16.98 -0.41
CA SER A 224 -11.36 -18.15 -1.13
C SER A 224 -10.88 -17.82 -2.55
N HIS A 225 -10.96 -16.57 -2.99
CA HIS A 225 -10.53 -16.19 -4.32
C HIS A 225 -9.00 -16.20 -4.41
N LYS A 226 -8.44 -16.84 -5.45
CA LYS A 226 -6.99 -17.07 -5.56
C LYS A 226 -6.17 -15.78 -5.59
N VAL A 227 -6.74 -14.67 -6.06
CA VAL A 227 -6.11 -13.33 -5.99
C VAL A 227 -5.75 -12.96 -4.54
N ASN A 228 -6.67 -13.18 -3.61
CA ASN A 228 -6.48 -12.85 -2.20
C ASN A 228 -5.46 -13.80 -1.55
N ALA A 229 -5.48 -15.09 -1.92
CA ALA A 229 -4.47 -16.06 -1.49
C ALA A 229 -3.06 -15.76 -2.08
N ALA A 230 -2.99 -15.27 -3.32
CA ALA A 230 -1.74 -14.84 -3.93
C ALA A 230 -1.15 -13.60 -3.23
N TYR A 231 -2.00 -12.70 -2.73
CA TYR A 231 -1.57 -11.62 -1.85
C TYR A 231 -1.01 -12.15 -0.54
N GLU A 232 -1.73 -13.05 0.16
CA GLU A 232 -1.26 -13.69 1.39
C GLU A 232 0.10 -14.38 1.20
N ALA A 233 0.28 -15.08 0.07
CA ALA A 233 1.54 -15.69 -0.34
C ALA A 233 2.67 -14.67 -0.59
N ALA A 234 2.33 -13.47 -1.07
CA ALA A 234 3.31 -12.41 -1.33
C ALA A 234 3.71 -11.63 -0.08
N THR A 235 2.96 -11.78 1.02
CA THR A 235 3.14 -11.07 2.29
C THR A 235 3.42 -12.03 3.47
N VAL A 236 3.87 -13.25 3.18
CA VAL A 236 4.10 -14.29 4.18
C VAL A 236 5.10 -13.88 5.27
N ASP A 237 6.09 -13.07 4.90
CA ASP A 237 7.10 -12.47 5.77
C ASP A 237 6.51 -11.39 6.69
N MET A 238 5.58 -10.59 6.16
CA MET A 238 4.85 -9.56 6.89
C MET A 238 3.72 -10.11 7.77
N LYS A 239 3.46 -11.42 7.70
CA LYS A 239 2.41 -12.12 8.46
C LYS A 239 1.02 -11.50 8.25
N ASP A 240 0.79 -10.92 7.08
CA ASP A 240 -0.53 -10.41 6.70
C ASP A 240 -1.41 -11.59 6.30
N VAL A 241 -2.53 -11.75 7.00
CA VAL A 241 -3.48 -12.85 6.81
C VAL A 241 -4.81 -12.27 6.36
N VAL A 242 -5.27 -12.67 5.18
CA VAL A 242 -6.57 -12.23 4.65
C VAL A 242 -7.68 -12.93 5.42
N GLN A 243 -8.69 -12.18 5.83
CA GLN A 243 -9.82 -12.66 6.61
C GLN A 243 -11.06 -11.82 6.36
N ILE A 244 -12.21 -12.28 6.86
CA ILE A 244 -13.47 -11.53 6.76
C ILE A 244 -13.39 -10.30 7.65
N ASP A 245 -13.79 -9.15 7.10
CA ASP A 245 -13.97 -7.93 7.88
C ASP A 245 -15.23 -8.07 8.76
N HIS A 246 -15.02 -8.47 10.01
CA HIS A 246 -16.11 -8.67 10.96
C HIS A 246 -16.83 -7.35 11.32
N HIS A 247 -16.16 -6.20 11.24
CA HIS A 247 -16.79 -4.91 11.47
C HIS A 247 -17.78 -4.57 10.37
N HIS A 248 -17.42 -4.83 9.11
CA HIS A 248 -18.33 -4.59 7.98
C HIS A 248 -19.52 -5.57 7.99
N LEU A 249 -19.26 -6.83 8.35
CA LEU A 249 -20.30 -7.84 8.50
C LEU A 249 -21.29 -7.47 9.61
N GLU A 250 -20.83 -7.00 10.76
CA GLU A 250 -21.70 -6.57 11.86
C GLU A 250 -22.51 -5.32 11.50
N ALA A 251 -21.89 -4.34 10.85
CA ALA A 251 -22.53 -3.07 10.53
C ALA A 251 -23.55 -3.17 9.39
N TYR A 252 -23.31 -4.03 8.39
CA TYR A 252 -24.08 -4.05 7.14
C TYR A 252 -24.63 -5.42 6.75
N ASN A 253 -24.23 -6.50 7.44
CA ASN A 253 -24.51 -7.88 7.05
C ASN A 253 -23.99 -8.23 5.64
N ILE A 254 -22.91 -7.58 5.21
CA ILE A 254 -22.23 -7.80 3.94
C ILE A 254 -20.86 -8.42 4.22
N ARG A 255 -20.55 -9.53 3.54
CA ARG A 255 -19.25 -10.19 3.67
C ARG A 255 -18.24 -9.53 2.75
N THR A 256 -17.18 -9.00 3.34
CA THR A 256 -16.03 -8.40 2.62
C THR A 256 -14.73 -8.95 3.20
N VAL A 257 -13.64 -8.80 2.47
CA VAL A 257 -12.31 -9.23 2.92
C VAL A 257 -11.42 -8.05 3.27
N ASN A 258 -10.63 -8.24 4.30
CA ASN A 258 -9.55 -7.35 4.71
C ASN A 258 -8.42 -8.23 5.28
N TYR A 259 -7.45 -7.68 6.00
CA TYR A 259 -6.38 -8.43 6.63
C TYR A 259 -6.23 -8.08 8.10
N ASN A 260 -5.63 -9.00 8.86
CA ASN A 260 -5.50 -8.94 10.32
C ASN A 260 -5.05 -7.57 10.83
N ARG A 261 -3.98 -7.00 10.28
CA ARG A 261 -3.39 -5.75 10.79
C ARG A 261 -4.36 -4.57 10.75
N ASP A 262 -5.09 -4.42 9.65
CA ASP A 262 -6.04 -3.31 9.48
C ASP A 262 -7.30 -3.53 10.33
N ILE A 263 -7.79 -4.77 10.41
CA ILE A 263 -8.91 -5.15 11.26
C ILE A 263 -8.58 -4.89 12.74
N GLU A 264 -7.42 -5.33 13.21
CA GLU A 264 -6.96 -5.14 14.59
C GLU A 264 -6.73 -3.66 14.93
N ALA A 265 -6.25 -2.87 13.97
CA ALA A 265 -5.99 -1.44 14.16
C ALA A 265 -7.26 -0.57 14.08
N PHE A 266 -8.32 -1.04 13.42
CA PHE A 266 -9.50 -0.23 13.14
C PHE A 266 -10.17 0.39 14.36
N PRO A 267 -10.40 -0.31 15.49
CA PRO A 267 -11.03 0.29 16.67
C PRO A 267 -10.27 1.49 17.23
N LEU A 268 -8.94 1.41 17.24
CA LEU A 268 -8.10 2.53 17.66
C LEU A 268 -8.16 3.67 16.66
N LEU A 269 -8.06 3.36 15.37
CA LEU A 269 -8.07 4.37 14.32
C LEU A 269 -9.40 5.13 14.29
N ARG A 270 -10.52 4.42 14.45
CA ARG A 270 -11.85 5.01 14.62
C ARG A 270 -11.89 6.00 15.77
N ARG A 271 -11.38 5.63 16.96
CA ARG A 271 -11.32 6.52 18.13
C ARG A 271 -10.45 7.77 17.89
N ILE A 272 -9.33 7.62 17.18
CA ILE A 272 -8.47 8.75 16.81
C ILE A 272 -9.22 9.70 15.87
N LEU A 273 -9.89 9.18 14.84
CA LEU A 273 -10.68 9.98 13.91
C LEU A 273 -11.82 10.71 14.64
N GLU A 274 -12.58 10.03 15.48
CA GLU A 274 -13.65 10.64 16.28
C GLU A 274 -13.11 11.73 17.21
N LYS A 275 -11.94 11.52 17.83
CA LYS A 275 -11.30 12.53 18.69
C LYS A 275 -10.81 13.75 17.91
N ILE A 276 -10.26 13.56 16.71
CA ILE A 276 -9.82 14.67 15.83
C ILE A 276 -11.03 15.45 15.34
N THR A 277 -12.07 14.75 14.86
CA THR A 277 -13.21 15.37 14.19
C THR A 277 -14.25 15.93 15.16
N GLY A 278 -14.34 15.41 16.37
CA GLY A 278 -15.37 15.73 17.35
C GLY A 278 -16.75 15.15 17.00
N GLU A 279 -16.83 14.29 15.97
CA GLU A 279 -18.05 13.70 15.44
C GLU A 279 -17.91 12.16 15.38
N GLU A 280 -19.01 11.43 15.24
CA GLU A 280 -18.94 9.97 15.02
C GLU A 280 -18.24 9.68 13.68
N SER A 281 -17.40 8.64 13.66
CA SER A 281 -16.71 8.23 12.44
C SER A 281 -17.70 7.77 11.38
N MET A 282 -17.56 8.29 10.15
CA MET A 282 -18.29 7.77 8.98
C MET A 282 -17.90 6.34 8.61
N TYR A 283 -16.71 5.89 9.04
CA TYR A 283 -16.24 4.53 8.82
C TYR A 283 -16.73 3.63 9.94
N LYS A 284 -17.47 2.59 9.57
CA LYS A 284 -17.89 1.51 10.47
C LYS A 284 -17.01 0.28 10.34
N SER A 285 -16.19 0.19 9.30
CA SER A 285 -15.20 -0.86 9.10
C SER A 285 -13.94 -0.38 8.36
N PRO A 286 -12.83 -1.14 8.37
CA PRO A 286 -11.68 -0.86 7.50
C PRO A 286 -12.02 -1.01 6.01
N THR A 287 -13.02 -1.81 5.65
CA THR A 287 -13.56 -1.83 4.28
C THR A 287 -14.11 -0.45 3.87
N ASP A 288 -14.88 0.23 4.74
CA ASP A 288 -15.41 1.57 4.43
C ASP A 288 -14.27 2.59 4.25
N MET A 289 -13.20 2.43 5.01
CA MET A 289 -12.03 3.32 4.98
C MET A 289 -11.25 3.20 3.66
N GLY A 290 -11.29 2.02 3.04
CA GLY A 290 -10.71 1.76 1.73
C GLY A 290 -11.42 2.50 0.59
N VAL A 291 -10.71 2.72 -0.52
CA VAL A 291 -11.29 3.28 -1.77
C VAL A 291 -11.11 2.37 -2.98
N ASN A 292 -10.65 1.13 -2.79
CA ASN A 292 -10.26 0.23 -3.88
C ASN A 292 -11.42 -0.17 -4.80
N ARG A 293 -11.20 -0.09 -6.12
CA ARG A 293 -12.11 -0.54 -7.18
C ARG A 293 -11.50 -1.56 -8.13
N ALA A 294 -10.44 -2.26 -7.73
CA ALA A 294 -9.71 -3.20 -8.59
C ALA A 294 -10.61 -4.27 -9.24
N SER A 295 -11.63 -4.79 -8.54
CA SER A 295 -12.60 -5.76 -9.09
C SER A 295 -13.29 -5.28 -10.38
N THR A 296 -13.51 -3.98 -10.54
CA THR A 296 -14.16 -3.41 -11.74
C THR A 296 -13.33 -3.55 -13.02
N GLY A 297 -12.02 -3.74 -12.88
CA GLY A 297 -11.14 -4.03 -14.01
C GLY A 297 -11.14 -5.51 -14.40
N ILE A 298 -11.70 -6.41 -13.60
CA ILE A 298 -11.69 -7.85 -13.89
C ILE A 298 -12.69 -8.15 -15.02
N VAL A 299 -12.16 -8.59 -16.17
CA VAL A 299 -12.96 -8.95 -17.36
C VAL A 299 -12.94 -10.45 -17.67
N ASP A 300 -11.94 -11.19 -17.15
CA ASP A 300 -11.88 -12.65 -17.24
C ASP A 300 -11.33 -13.24 -15.93
N ASP A 301 -12.24 -13.73 -15.10
CA ASP A 301 -11.95 -14.32 -13.79
C ASP A 301 -11.14 -15.62 -13.89
N ALA A 302 -11.36 -16.41 -14.94
CA ALA A 302 -10.65 -17.69 -15.11
C ALA A 302 -9.15 -17.45 -15.39
N VAL A 303 -8.85 -16.46 -16.24
CA VAL A 303 -7.46 -16.04 -16.53
C VAL A 303 -6.77 -15.51 -15.28
N ILE A 304 -7.46 -14.68 -14.48
CA ILE A 304 -6.93 -14.14 -13.22
C ILE A 304 -6.71 -15.24 -12.18
N THR A 305 -7.66 -16.18 -12.06
CA THR A 305 -7.59 -17.30 -11.12
C THR A 305 -6.39 -18.20 -11.43
N GLU A 306 -6.17 -18.55 -12.70
CA GLU A 306 -5.00 -19.33 -13.11
C GLU A 306 -3.69 -18.56 -12.89
N ALA A 307 -3.65 -17.27 -13.22
CA ALA A 307 -2.46 -16.46 -13.02
C ALA A 307 -2.09 -16.31 -11.53
N SER A 308 -3.10 -16.16 -10.68
CA SER A 308 -2.96 -16.13 -9.21
C SER A 308 -2.46 -17.48 -8.67
N HIS A 309 -2.97 -18.60 -9.18
CA HIS A 309 -2.50 -19.95 -8.85
C HIS A 309 -1.01 -20.11 -9.16
N GLN A 310 -0.58 -19.69 -10.36
CA GLN A 310 0.84 -19.72 -10.74
C GLN A 310 1.71 -18.77 -9.89
N GLU A 311 1.16 -17.64 -9.41
CA GLU A 311 1.88 -16.74 -8.50
C GLU A 311 2.07 -17.37 -7.12
N ILE A 312 1.08 -18.09 -6.57
CA ILE A 312 1.22 -18.80 -5.28
C ILE A 312 2.38 -19.80 -5.35
N ILE A 313 2.46 -20.61 -6.41
CA ILE A 313 3.54 -21.59 -6.61
C ILE A 313 4.90 -20.87 -6.77
N ARG A 314 4.92 -19.76 -7.52
CA ARG A 314 6.14 -18.95 -7.66
C ARG A 314 6.62 -18.41 -6.31
N ARG A 315 5.71 -17.96 -5.45
CA ARG A 315 6.03 -17.46 -4.11
C ARG A 315 6.55 -18.56 -3.19
N TYR A 316 6.02 -19.77 -3.31
CA TYR A 316 6.55 -20.92 -2.59
C TYR A 316 8.01 -21.19 -2.96
N PHE A 317 8.32 -21.35 -4.25
CA PHE A 317 9.70 -21.60 -4.69
C PHE A 317 10.65 -20.46 -4.30
N ARG A 318 10.19 -19.21 -4.40
CA ARG A 318 10.98 -18.05 -3.96
C ARG A 318 11.28 -18.12 -2.46
N CYS A 319 10.27 -18.38 -1.64
CA CYS A 319 10.42 -18.49 -0.19
C CYS A 319 11.36 -19.66 0.19
N ALA A 320 11.25 -20.81 -0.50
CA ALA A 320 12.13 -21.96 -0.29
C ALA A 320 13.60 -21.64 -0.62
N VAL A 321 13.86 -20.90 -1.71
CA VAL A 321 15.20 -20.41 -2.06
C VAL A 321 15.72 -19.41 -1.03
N GLU A 322 14.89 -18.45 -0.62
CA GLU A 322 15.24 -17.45 0.41
C GLU A 322 15.57 -18.14 1.75
N TYR A 323 14.85 -19.20 2.12
CA TYR A 323 15.14 -20.01 3.30
C TYR A 323 16.47 -20.75 3.17
N ALA A 324 16.74 -21.38 2.01
CA ALA A 324 18.01 -22.04 1.74
C ALA A 324 19.21 -21.06 1.78
N MET A 325 18.98 -19.79 1.47
CA MET A 325 19.97 -18.70 1.58
C MET A 325 20.07 -18.09 2.98
N GLY A 326 19.24 -18.51 3.95
CA GLY A 326 19.20 -17.95 5.30
C GLY A 326 18.59 -16.55 5.40
N LEU A 327 17.75 -16.15 4.45
CA LEU A 327 17.12 -14.82 4.41
C LEU A 327 15.76 -14.76 5.12
N VAL A 328 15.10 -15.91 5.28
CA VAL A 328 13.81 -16.04 5.99
C VAL A 328 13.84 -17.24 6.92
N ASP A 329 12.98 -17.23 7.94
CA ASP A 329 12.84 -18.33 8.89
C ASP A 329 12.02 -19.49 8.32
N ARG A 330 12.17 -20.68 8.93
CA ARG A 330 11.38 -21.88 8.57
C ARG A 330 9.87 -21.63 8.67
N GLU A 331 9.43 -20.78 9.59
CA GLU A 331 8.02 -20.39 9.76
C GLU A 331 7.42 -19.81 8.46
N ALA A 332 8.21 -19.07 7.66
CA ALA A 332 7.73 -18.52 6.40
C ALA A 332 7.46 -19.62 5.36
N VAL A 333 8.32 -20.64 5.31
CA VAL A 333 8.14 -21.80 4.42
C VAL A 333 6.92 -22.61 4.83
N ASP A 334 6.78 -22.91 6.13
CA ASP A 334 5.64 -23.68 6.64
C ASP A 334 4.30 -22.97 6.36
N ARG A 335 4.27 -21.64 6.45
CA ARG A 335 3.11 -20.83 6.04
C ARG A 335 2.84 -20.91 4.54
N MET A 336 3.88 -20.85 3.70
CA MET A 336 3.72 -21.02 2.26
C MET A 336 3.20 -22.42 1.89
N GLU A 337 3.67 -23.48 2.55
CA GLU A 337 3.16 -24.84 2.39
C GLU A 337 1.67 -24.94 2.78
N LEU A 338 1.27 -24.27 3.87
CA LEU A 338 -0.14 -24.19 4.28
C LEU A 338 -1.00 -23.49 3.24
N ILE A 339 -0.53 -22.37 2.68
CA ILE A 339 -1.24 -21.63 1.62
C ILE A 339 -1.39 -22.51 0.37
N MET A 340 -0.32 -23.18 -0.08
CA MET A 340 -0.41 -24.10 -1.21
C MET A 340 -1.43 -25.21 -0.97
N LYS A 341 -1.41 -25.83 0.21
CA LYS A 341 -2.36 -26.88 0.58
C LYS A 341 -3.81 -26.38 0.60
N LYS A 342 -4.06 -25.21 1.20
CA LYS A 342 -5.39 -24.56 1.24
C LYS A 342 -5.92 -24.30 -0.17
N GLU A 343 -5.04 -23.92 -1.08
CA GLU A 343 -5.37 -23.56 -2.45
C GLU A 343 -5.34 -24.73 -3.44
N ASN A 344 -5.10 -25.96 -2.97
CA ASN A 344 -4.87 -27.16 -3.78
C ASN A 344 -3.82 -26.93 -4.88
N ALA A 345 -2.75 -26.22 -4.55
CA ALA A 345 -1.60 -26.00 -5.41
C ALA A 345 -0.49 -26.99 -5.08
N THR A 346 0.15 -27.50 -6.11
CA THR A 346 1.32 -28.37 -6.06
C THR A 346 2.47 -27.74 -6.84
N GLU A 347 3.68 -28.21 -6.59
CA GLU A 347 4.85 -27.73 -7.34
C GLU A 347 4.74 -28.11 -8.82
N GLU A 348 4.15 -29.27 -9.09
CA GLU A 348 3.98 -29.85 -10.42
C GLU A 348 3.00 -29.08 -11.31
N ASP A 349 2.06 -28.32 -10.72
CA ASP A 349 1.14 -27.43 -11.45
C ASP A 349 1.89 -26.34 -12.22
N ARG A 350 3.13 -26.04 -11.82
CA ARG A 350 4.04 -25.21 -12.61
C ARG A 350 4.73 -26.08 -13.67
N VAL A 351 4.24 -25.99 -14.91
CA VAL A 351 4.63 -26.86 -16.06
C VAL A 351 6.14 -27.05 -16.32
N VAL A 352 6.99 -26.14 -15.85
CA VAL A 352 8.46 -26.23 -16.03
C VAL A 352 9.17 -27.03 -14.95
N VAL A 353 8.51 -27.36 -13.84
CA VAL A 353 9.12 -28.04 -12.68
C VAL A 353 9.51 -29.47 -13.02
N MET A 354 8.59 -30.27 -13.58
CA MET A 354 8.87 -31.67 -13.89
C MET A 354 9.95 -31.86 -14.96
N PRO A 355 9.94 -31.13 -16.08
CA PRO A 355 11.05 -31.19 -17.05
C PRO A 355 12.41 -30.83 -16.44
N ALA A 356 12.46 -29.81 -15.57
CA ALA A 356 13.71 -29.41 -14.92
C ALA A 356 14.24 -30.48 -13.95
N ARG A 357 13.34 -31.11 -13.17
CA ARG A 357 13.70 -32.23 -12.27
C ARG A 357 14.23 -33.43 -13.05
N GLN A 358 13.59 -33.79 -14.17
CA GLN A 358 14.03 -34.90 -15.02
C GLN A 358 15.40 -34.66 -15.66
N ALA A 359 15.71 -33.41 -16.03
CA ALA A 359 17.00 -33.07 -16.61
C ALA A 359 18.16 -33.05 -15.59
N ALA A 360 17.86 -33.00 -14.30
CA ALA A 360 18.85 -32.98 -13.22
C ALA A 360 19.20 -34.40 -12.71
N LEU A 361 18.41 -35.40 -13.08
CA LEU A 361 18.68 -36.84 -12.87
C LEU A 361 19.59 -37.36 -13.98
#